data_AF-A0A0R3CWX0-F1
#
_entry.id   AF-A0A0R3CWX0-F1
#
_cell.length_a   1.000
_cell.length_b   1.000
_cell.length_c   1.000
_cell.angle_alpha   90.00
_cell.angle_beta   90.00
_cell.angle_gamma   90.00
#
_symmetry.space_group_name_H-M   'P 1'
#
loop_
_entity.id
_entity.type
_entity.pdbx_description
1 polymer ?
#
loop_
_entity_poly.entity_id
_entity_poly.type
_entity_poly.pdbx_seq_one_letter_code
_entity_poly.pdbx_strand_id
1 'polypeptide(L)' 'MIRKDAKARHLRDANNAFKPTAKAKPMTDYAKAERTFQENRERLKAERLAREDRAKESSK' A
#
# COMPACT_ATOMS: atom_id res chain seq x y z
N MET A 1 1.79 -45.25 14.27
CA MET A 1 1.34 -43.94 13.75
C MET A 1 2.28 -42.78 14.10
N ILE A 2 2.97 -42.82 15.25
CA ILE A 2 3.85 -41.76 15.83
C ILE A 2 4.87 -41.11 14.88
N ARG A 3 5.50 -41.86 13.96
CA ARG A 3 6.53 -41.31 13.05
C ARG A 3 5.98 -40.28 12.05
N LYS A 4 4.70 -40.41 11.66
CA LYS A 4 4.05 -39.48 10.74
C LYS A 4 3.77 -38.14 11.44
N ASP A 5 3.40 -38.20 12.71
CA ASP A 5 3.10 -37.02 13.53
C ASP A 5 4.35 -36.21 13.85
N ALA A 6 5.46 -36.89 14.15
CA ALA A 6 6.76 -36.24 14.34
C ALA A 6 7.22 -35.52 13.05
N LYS A 7 7.10 -36.17 11.89
CA LYS A 7 7.42 -35.55 10.59
C LYS A 7 6.54 -34.34 10.31
N ALA A 8 5.24 -34.40 10.63
CA ALA A 8 4.32 -33.28 10.47
C ALA A 8 4.68 -32.08 11.37
N ARG A 9 5.15 -32.33 12.60
CA ARG A 9 5.63 -31.29 13.52
C ARG A 9 6.88 -30.61 12.97
N HIS A 10 7.89 -31.38 12.57
CA HIS A 10 9.13 -30.83 12.00
C HIS A 10 8.89 -30.00 10.73
N LEU A 11 7.95 -30.41 9.88
CA LEU A 11 7.56 -29.64 8.69
C LEU A 11 6.90 -28.31 9.05
N ARG A 12 6.03 -28.27 10.08
CA ARG A 12 5.45 -27.02 10.58
C ARG A 12 6.50 -26.09 11.16
N ASP A 13 7.42 -26.64 11.95
CA ASP A 13 8.47 -25.85 12.60
C ASP A 13 9.41 -25.23 11.55
N ALA A 14 9.79 -26.00 10.51
CA ALA A 14 10.56 -25.49 9.39
C ALA A 14 9.82 -24.38 8.62
N ASN A 15 8.54 -24.58 8.30
CA ASN A 15 7.74 -23.57 7.61
C ASN A 15 7.53 -22.29 8.45
N ASN A 16 7.48 -22.43 9.78
CA ASN A 16 7.38 -21.28 10.69
C ASN A 16 8.69 -20.52 10.84
N ALA A 17 9.83 -21.23 10.81
CA ALA A 17 11.15 -20.62 10.89
C ALA A 17 11.50 -19.83 9.62
N PHE A 18 11.04 -20.29 8.45
CA PHE A 18 11.30 -19.67 7.15
C PHE A 18 10.06 -19.01 6.56
N LYS A 19 9.28 -18.27 7.36
CA LYS A 19 8.19 -17.47 6.80
C LYS A 19 8.79 -16.49 5.79
N PRO A 20 8.39 -16.54 4.50
CA PRO A 20 8.76 -15.51 3.57
C PRO A 20 8.17 -14.21 4.13
N THR A 21 9.05 -13.32 4.60
CA THR A 21 8.63 -11.95 4.86
C THR A 21 8.06 -11.47 3.53
N ALA A 22 6.80 -11.05 3.53
CA ALA A 22 6.22 -10.38 2.38
C ALA A 22 6.97 -9.05 2.23
N LYS A 23 8.18 -9.11 1.69
CA LYS A 23 8.94 -7.94 1.32
C LYS A 23 8.12 -7.33 0.20
N ALA A 24 7.34 -6.30 0.54
CA ALA A 24 6.67 -5.48 -0.45
C ALA A 24 7.73 -5.16 -1.50
N LYS A 25 7.45 -5.53 -2.76
CA LYS A 25 8.39 -5.28 -3.85
C LYS A 25 8.78 -3.80 -3.77
N PRO A 26 10.08 -3.46 -3.70
CA PRO A 26 10.48 -2.07 -3.62
C PRO A 26 9.88 -1.35 -4.84
N MET A 27 9.08 -0.30 -4.61
CA MET A 27 8.55 0.50 -5.71
C MET A 27 9.73 1.06 -6.49
N THR A 28 9.69 0.89 -7.81
CA THR A 28 10.65 1.53 -8.72
C THR A 28 10.55 3.04 -8.56
N ASP A 29 11.63 3.76 -8.87
CA ASP A 29 11.64 5.22 -8.74
C ASP A 29 10.60 5.88 -9.67
N TYR A 30 10.34 5.26 -10.83
CA TYR A 30 9.22 5.64 -11.69
C TYR A 30 7.86 5.52 -10.98
N ALA A 31 7.60 4.39 -10.31
CA ALA A 31 6.34 4.19 -9.61
C ALA A 31 6.16 5.21 -8.48
N LYS A 32 7.25 5.61 -7.80
CA LYS A 32 7.20 6.67 -6.77
C LYS A 32 6.84 8.02 -7.38
N ALA A 33 7.47 8.38 -8.50
CA ALA A 33 7.20 9.64 -9.20
C ALA A 33 5.76 9.72 -9.73
N GLU A 34 5.23 8.62 -10.25
CA GLU A 34 3.83 8.56 -10.71
C GLU A 34 2.85 8.76 -9.55
N ARG A 35 3.12 8.10 -8.40
CA ARG A 35 2.30 8.26 -7.20
C ARG A 35 2.30 9.70 -6.70
N THR A 36 3.47 10.35 -6.61
CA THR A 36 3.54 11.75 -6.16
C THR A 36 2.87 12.71 -7.13
N PHE A 37 2.94 12.44 -8.44
CA PHE A 37 2.21 13.22 -9.44
C PHE A 37 0.68 13.12 -9.25
N GLN A 38 0.18 11.90 -9.03
CA GLN A 38 -1.25 11.66 -8.78
C GLN A 38 -1.73 12.35 -7.50
N GLU A 39 -1.00 12.19 -6.39
CA GLU A 39 -1.31 12.84 -5.10
C GLU A 39 -1.33 14.38 -5.25
N ASN A 40 -0.36 14.96 -5.97
CA ASN A 40 -0.32 16.39 -6.24
C ASN A 40 -1.51 16.87 -7.07
N ARG A 41 -1.90 16.10 -8.09
CA ARG A 41 -3.05 16.42 -8.94
C ARG A 41 -4.35 16.43 -8.14
N GLU A 42 -4.53 15.46 -7.26
CA GLU A 42 -5.71 15.39 -6.38
C GLU A 42 -5.77 16.58 -5.43
N ARG A 43 -4.64 16.96 -4.82
CA ARG A 43 -4.55 18.14 -3.96
C ARG A 43 -4.93 19.42 -4.69
N LEU A 44 -4.36 19.63 -5.88
CA LEU A 44 -4.63 20.83 -6.69
C LEU A 44 -6.09 20.88 -7.17
N LYS A 45 -6.69 19.72 -7.47
CA LYS A 45 -8.11 19.63 -7.81
C LYS A 45 -8.98 20.02 -6.62
N ALA A 46 -8.68 19.52 -5.42
CA ALA A 46 -9.41 19.87 -4.20
C ALA A 46 -9.31 21.37 -3.87
N GLU A 47 -8.12 21.95 -4.02
CA GLU A 47 -7.92 23.38 -3.81
C GLU A 47 -8.69 24.23 -4.84
N ARG A 48 -8.66 23.85 -6.13
CA ARG A 48 -9.44 24.53 -7.17
C ARG A 48 -10.93 24.51 -6.83
N LEU A 49 -11.46 23.36 -6.42
CA LEU A 49 -12.85 23.22 -6.04
C LEU A 49 -13.21 24.17 -4.87
N ALA A 50 -12.38 24.22 -3.83
CA ALA A 50 -12.58 25.11 -2.69
C ALA A 50 -12.54 26.61 -3.08
N ARG A 51 -11.70 26.97 -4.06
CA ARG A 51 -11.65 28.35 -4.59
C ARG A 51 -12.89 28.68 -5.43
N GLU A 52 -13.35 27.74 -6.26
CA GLU A 52 -14.57 27.90 -7.05
C GLU A 52 -15.82 28.04 -6.16
N ASP A 53 -15.91 27.24 -5.10
CA ASP A 53 -17.02 27.33 -4.14
C ASP A 53 -17.01 28.67 -3.40
N ARG A 54 -15.84 29.13 -2.93
CA ARG A 54 -15.71 30.47 -2.34
C ARG A 54 -16.08 31.59 -3.30
N ALA A 55 -15.71 31.49 -4.59
CA ALA A 55 -16.07 32.48 -5.59
C ALA A 55 -17.58 32.51 -5.86
N LYS A 56 -18.24 31.34 -5.86
CA LYS A 56 -19.70 31.23 -5.95
C LYS A 56 -20.40 31.78 -4.70
N GLU A 57 -19.87 31.53 -3.51
CA GLU A 57 -20.39 32.09 -2.26
C GLU A 57 -20.26 33.62 -2.22
N SER A 58 -19.17 34.19 -2.72
CA SER A 58 -18.97 35.65 -2.74
C SER A 58 -19.75 36.40 -3.82
N SER A 59 -20.31 35.68 -4.80
CA SER A 59 -21.09 36.27 -5.90
C SER A 59 -22.60 36.16 -5.70
N LYS A 60 -23.02 35.66 -4.54
CA LYS A 60 -24.42 35.55 -4.11
C LYS A 60 -24.76 36.63 -3.09
#